data_AF-A0A354GY36-F1
#
_entry.id   AF-A0A354GY36-F1
#
_cell.length_a   1.000
_cell.length_b   1.000
_cell.length_c   1.000
_cell.angle_alpha   90.00
_cell.angle_beta   90.00
_cell.angle_gamma   90.00
#
_symmetry.space_group_name_H-M   'P 1'
#
loop_
_entity.id
_entity.type
_entity.pdbx_description
1 polymer ?
#
loop_
_entity_poly.entity_id
_entity_poly.type
_entity_poly.pdbx_seq_one_letter_code
_entity_poly.pdbx_strand_id
1 'polypeptide(L)'
;MVLELGLDLERVQANVRKADVEDLLDRATVYRSGMEDDALELIDAELLARGVNAAAVAAHRERRSATLYGADGLAVKCGRCIRPAVARRWGWHCLWGVLPVFPGPQVFCDEHQN
;
A
#
# COMPACT_ATOMS: atom_id res chain seq x y z
N MET A 1 -2.42 -18.99 29.72
CA MET A 1 -3.10 -18.07 28.78
C MET A 1 -2.00 -17.31 28.08
N VAL A 2 -1.54 -17.82 26.93
CA VAL A 2 -0.45 -17.21 26.15
C VAL A 2 -1.12 -16.29 25.13
N LEU A 3 -0.91 -14.99 25.26
CA LEU A 3 -1.21 -14.01 24.21
C LEU A 3 -0.03 -14.07 23.24
N GLU A 4 -0.11 -14.98 22.26
CA GLU A 4 0.75 -14.89 21.09
C GLU A 4 0.26 -13.69 20.26
N LEU A 5 0.98 -12.57 20.32
CA LEU A 5 0.92 -11.52 19.30
C LEU A 5 1.57 -12.03 17.99
N GLY A 6 1.22 -13.23 17.56
CA GLY A 6 1.55 -13.74 16.24
C GLY A 6 0.53 -13.19 15.24
N LEU A 7 0.98 -12.88 14.03
CA LEU A 7 0.11 -12.68 12.88
C LEU A 7 -1.02 -13.72 12.91
N ASP A 8 -2.27 -13.26 12.94
CA ASP A 8 -3.43 -14.13 12.74
C ASP A 8 -3.42 -14.54 11.26
N LEU A 9 -2.68 -15.62 10.97
CA LEU A 9 -2.39 -16.09 9.62
C LEU A 9 -3.69 -16.37 8.84
N GLU A 10 -4.74 -16.83 9.52
CA GLU A 10 -6.05 -17.06 8.93
C GLU A 10 -6.68 -15.76 8.45
N ARG A 11 -6.65 -14.70 9.28
CA ARG A 11 -7.12 -13.37 8.89
C ARG A 11 -6.28 -12.77 7.77
N VAL A 12 -4.96 -12.93 7.79
CA VAL A 12 -4.08 -12.44 6.72
C VAL A 12 -4.41 -13.14 5.40
N GLN A 13 -4.51 -14.47 5.40
CA GLN A 13 -4.92 -15.24 4.22
C GLN A 13 -6.29 -14.81 3.69
N ALA A 14 -7.28 -14.61 4.56
CA ALA A 14 -8.60 -14.17 4.15
C ALA A 14 -8.58 -12.77 3.50
N ASN A 15 -7.72 -11.88 3.99
CA ASN A 15 -7.53 -10.56 3.37
C ASN A 15 -6.81 -10.66 2.03
N VAL A 16 -5.77 -11.47 1.93
CA VAL A 16 -5.02 -11.69 0.69
C VAL A 16 -5.93 -12.25 -0.41
N ARG A 17 -6.76 -13.24 -0.09
CA ARG A 17 -7.73 -13.81 -1.04
C ARG A 17 -8.80 -12.81 -1.50
N LYS A 18 -9.20 -11.88 -0.63
CA LYS A 18 -10.20 -10.85 -0.97
C LYS A 18 -9.62 -9.63 -1.68
N ALA A 19 -8.32 -9.39 -1.54
CA ALA A 19 -7.64 -8.25 -2.14
C ALA A 19 -7.59 -8.37 -3.67
N ASP A 20 -7.63 -7.24 -4.35
CA ASP A 20 -7.43 -7.16 -5.80
C ASP A 20 -5.96 -7.39 -6.18
N VAL A 21 -5.72 -7.79 -7.43
CA VAL A 21 -4.36 -8.06 -7.93
C VAL A 21 -3.47 -6.81 -7.83
N GLU A 22 -3.97 -5.63 -8.17
CA GLU A 22 -3.18 -4.39 -8.10
C GLU A 22 -2.83 -4.03 -6.64
N ASP A 23 -3.71 -4.31 -5.66
CA ASP A 23 -3.41 -4.08 -4.25
C ASP A 23 -2.36 -5.07 -3.72
N LEU A 24 -2.43 -6.34 -4.12
CA LEU A 24 -1.39 -7.33 -3.82
C LEU A 24 -0.04 -6.96 -4.45
N LEU A 25 -0.05 -6.45 -5.69
CA LEU A 25 1.17 -5.96 -6.36
C LEU A 25 1.77 -4.75 -5.65
N ASP A 26 0.96 -3.76 -5.26
CA ASP A 26 1.41 -2.60 -4.47
C ASP A 26 2.06 -3.06 -3.15
N ARG A 27 1.51 -4.10 -2.51
CA ARG A 27 2.06 -4.68 -1.28
C ARG A 27 3.39 -5.40 -1.50
N ALA A 28 3.47 -6.26 -2.51
CA ALA A 28 4.66 -7.04 -2.82
C ALA A 28 5.84 -6.20 -3.36
N THR A 29 5.56 -5.02 -3.92
CA THR A 29 6.56 -4.15 -4.55
C THR A 29 6.85 -2.89 -3.74
N VAL A 30 5.84 -2.04 -3.51
CA VAL A 30 6.01 -0.69 -2.98
C VAL A 30 6.02 -0.69 -1.46
N TYR A 31 5.12 -1.44 -0.82
CA TYR A 31 5.01 -1.51 0.64
C TYR A 31 5.82 -2.65 1.27
N ARG A 32 6.65 -3.34 0.47
CA ARG A 32 7.42 -4.51 0.93
C ARG A 32 8.26 -4.22 2.18
N SER A 33 8.87 -3.04 2.26
CA SER A 33 9.73 -2.62 3.38
C SER A 33 9.01 -2.47 4.72
N GLY A 34 7.68 -2.37 4.74
CA GLY A 34 6.88 -2.24 5.96
C GLY A 34 6.09 -3.49 6.31
N MET A 35 6.34 -4.64 5.67
CA MET A 35 5.63 -5.89 5.89
C MET A 35 6.54 -6.98 6.44
N GLU A 36 5.95 -7.86 7.25
CA GLU A 36 6.59 -9.08 7.75
C GLU A 36 6.78 -10.10 6.62
N ASP A 37 7.89 -10.85 6.65
CA ASP A 37 8.23 -11.83 5.60
C ASP A 37 7.13 -12.89 5.40
N ASP A 38 6.56 -13.44 6.48
CA ASP A 38 5.46 -14.42 6.42
C ASP A 38 4.24 -13.88 5.65
N ALA A 39 3.94 -12.59 5.78
CA ALA A 39 2.84 -11.96 5.04
C ALA A 39 3.18 -11.80 3.56
N LEU A 40 4.45 -11.51 3.23
CA LEU A 40 4.93 -11.41 1.86
C LEU A 40 4.89 -12.76 1.16
N GLU A 41 5.24 -13.85 1.84
CA GLU A 41 5.15 -15.20 1.28
C GLU A 41 3.71 -15.56 0.89
N LEU A 42 2.73 -15.23 1.73
CA LEU A 42 1.31 -15.43 1.42
C LEU A 42 0.85 -14.61 0.22
N ILE A 43 1.31 -13.37 0.11
CA ILE A 43 0.99 -12.48 -1.01
C ILE A 43 1.61 -12.99 -2.31
N ASP A 44 2.89 -13.35 -2.28
CA ASP A 44 3.62 -13.85 -3.46
C ASP A 44 3.03 -15.17 -3.95
N ALA A 45 2.62 -16.07 -3.03
CA ALA A 45 1.92 -17.31 -3.37
C ALA A 45 0.55 -17.05 -4.04
N GLU A 46 -0.23 -16.09 -3.52
CA GLU A 46 -1.53 -15.72 -4.11
C GLU A 46 -1.35 -15.05 -5.48
N LEU A 47 -0.37 -14.16 -5.65
CA LEU A 47 -0.04 -13.54 -6.93
C LEU A 47 0.33 -14.60 -7.97
N LEU A 48 1.16 -15.57 -7.59
CA LEU A 48 1.52 -16.69 -8.45
C LEU A 48 0.30 -17.54 -8.82
N ALA A 49 -0.57 -17.84 -7.86
CA ALA A 49 -1.81 -18.58 -8.09
C ALA A 49 -2.76 -17.87 -9.07
N ARG A 50 -2.72 -16.53 -9.11
CA ARG A 50 -3.46 -15.69 -10.06
C ARG A 50 -2.76 -15.50 -11.41
N GLY A 51 -1.63 -16.18 -11.63
CA GLY A 51 -0.87 -16.11 -12.88
C GLY A 51 -0.01 -14.86 -13.03
N VAL A 52 0.18 -14.09 -11.95
CA VAL A 52 1.08 -12.93 -11.95
C VAL A 52 2.51 -13.44 -11.79
N ASN A 53 3.32 -13.23 -12.83
CA ASN A 53 4.71 -13.68 -12.86
C ASN A 53 5.68 -12.56 -12.45
N ALA A 54 6.96 -12.91 -12.27
CA ALA A 54 8.00 -11.96 -11.91
C ALA A 54 8.14 -10.79 -12.91
N ALA A 55 7.85 -10.99 -14.20
CA ALA A 55 7.88 -9.93 -15.20
C ALA A 55 6.76 -8.89 -14.97
N ALA A 56 5.57 -9.35 -14.60
CA ALA A 56 4.46 -8.47 -14.22
C ALA A 56 4.77 -7.67 -12.94
N VAL A 57 5.42 -8.30 -11.96
CA VAL A 57 5.90 -7.64 -10.73
C VAL A 57 6.94 -6.57 -11.05
N ALA A 58 7.92 -6.89 -11.90
CA ALA A 58 8.94 -5.93 -12.33
C ALA A 58 8.34 -4.75 -13.11
N ALA A 59 7.43 -5.03 -14.05
CA ALA A 59 6.71 -4.00 -14.79
C ALA A 59 5.86 -3.12 -13.87
N HIS A 60 5.21 -3.71 -12.86
CA HIS A 60 4.46 -2.95 -11.85
C HIS A 60 5.38 -2.03 -11.05
N ARG A 61 6.55 -2.53 -10.61
CA ARG A 61 7.54 -1.72 -9.89
C ARG A 61 8.00 -0.52 -10.73
N GLU A 62 8.24 -0.72 -12.01
CA GLU A 62 8.61 0.36 -12.93
C GLU A 62 7.49 1.41 -13.07
N ARG A 63 6.23 0.96 -13.21
CA ARG A 63 5.05 1.85 -13.22
C ARG A 63 4.94 2.70 -11.94
N ARG A 64 5.41 2.17 -10.81
CA ARG A 64 5.37 2.84 -9.49
C ARG A 64 6.68 3.53 -9.12
N SER A 65 7.60 3.73 -10.05
CA SER A 65 8.89 4.42 -9.79
C SER A 65 8.73 5.84 -9.24
N ALA A 66 7.63 6.52 -9.58
CA ALA A 66 7.30 7.87 -9.10
C ALA A 66 6.70 7.90 -7.67
N THR A 67 6.62 6.77 -6.96
CA THR A 67 6.07 6.73 -5.60
C THR A 67 6.90 7.58 -4.64
N LEU A 68 6.22 8.31 -3.77
CA LEU A 68 6.81 9.07 -2.68
C LEU A 68 7.14 8.17 -1.50
N TYR A 69 8.36 8.30 -0.99
CA TYR A 69 8.84 7.62 0.20
C TYR A 69 9.02 8.62 1.35
N GLY A 70 8.69 8.17 2.56
CA GLY A 70 8.93 8.90 3.80
C GLY A 70 10.40 8.90 4.20
N ALA A 71 10.72 9.63 5.27
CA ALA A 71 12.08 9.66 5.82
C ALA A 71 12.52 8.31 6.43
N ASP A 72 11.55 7.46 6.77
CA ASP A 72 11.69 6.08 7.23
C ASP A 72 11.95 5.09 6.07
N GLY A 73 11.93 5.56 4.81
CA GLY A 73 12.07 4.70 3.64
C GLY A 73 10.81 3.88 3.32
N LEU A 74 9.69 4.16 3.99
CA LEU A 74 8.41 3.52 3.70
C LEU A 74 7.65 4.33 2.66
N ALA A 75 6.96 3.64 1.76
CA ALA A 75 6.12 4.30 0.78
C ALA A 75 4.92 4.98 1.45
N VAL A 76 4.66 6.22 1.05
CA VAL A 76 3.58 7.03 1.62
C VAL A 76 2.26 6.66 0.95
N LYS A 77 1.21 6.45 1.74
CA LYS A 77 -0.15 6.17 1.24
C LYS A 77 -0.84 7.45 0.79
N CYS A 78 -1.72 7.34 -0.19
CA CYS A 78 -2.63 8.43 -0.54
C CYS A 78 -3.52 8.80 0.66
N GLY A 79 -3.77 10.10 0.86
CA GLY A 79 -4.69 10.56 1.90
C GLY A 79 -6.15 10.15 1.71
N ARG A 80 -6.53 9.57 0.55
CA ARG A 80 -7.91 9.19 0.19
C ARG A 80 -8.12 7.70 -0.05
N CYS A 81 -7.07 6.93 -0.31
CA CYS A 81 -7.16 5.50 -0.58
C CYS A 81 -5.87 4.77 -0.15
N ILE A 82 -5.84 3.44 -0.30
CA ILE A 82 -4.70 2.61 0.10
C ILE A 82 -3.52 2.64 -0.89
N ARG A 83 -3.71 3.23 -2.08
CA ARG A 83 -2.69 3.26 -3.14
C ARG A 83 -1.51 4.16 -2.78
N PRO A 84 -0.32 3.86 -3.33
CA PRO A 84 0.86 4.67 -3.06
C PRO A 84 0.72 6.08 -3.64
N ALA A 85 1.16 7.06 -2.87
CA ALA A 85 1.16 8.45 -3.28
C ALA A 85 2.29 8.72 -4.29
N VAL A 86 1.98 9.52 -5.31
CA VAL A 86 2.92 9.95 -6.36
C VAL A 86 3.09 11.47 -6.40
N ALA A 87 2.14 12.22 -5.82
CA ALA A 87 2.15 13.68 -5.85
C ALA A 87 1.97 14.27 -4.45
N ARG A 88 2.64 15.41 -4.21
CA ARG A 88 2.50 16.23 -3.00
C ARG A 88 1.89 17.57 -3.38
N ARG A 89 0.80 17.96 -2.71
CA ARG A 89 0.15 19.27 -2.90
C ARG A 89 -0.06 19.94 -1.57
N TRP A 90 -0.14 21.27 -1.58
CA TRP A 90 -0.54 22.01 -0.39
C TRP A 90 -2.07 22.08 -0.31
N GLY A 91 -2.63 21.80 0.85
CA GLY A 91 -4.07 21.86 1.06
C GLY A 91 -4.44 22.01 2.52
N TRP A 92 -5.73 22.06 2.80
CA TRP A 92 -6.24 22.13 4.17
C TRP A 92 -6.58 20.73 4.69
N HIS A 93 -6.12 20.43 5.90
CA HIS A 93 -6.60 19.27 6.64
C HIS A 93 -7.98 19.61 7.21
N CYS A 94 -9.00 18.88 6.80
CA CYS A 94 -10.37 19.12 7.22
C CYS A 94 -10.78 18.16 8.35
N LEU A 95 -11.28 18.69 9.47
CA LEU A 95 -11.96 17.91 10.51
C LEU A 95 -13.24 17.32 9.90
N TRP A 96 -13.42 16.00 10.05
CA TRP A 96 -14.54 15.26 9.47
C TRP A 96 -14.71 15.46 7.95
N GLY A 97 -13.66 15.88 7.24
CA GLY A 97 -13.72 16.15 5.80
C GLY A 97 -14.44 17.46 5.41
N VAL A 98 -14.92 18.25 6.38
CA VAL A 98 -15.72 19.47 6.11
C VAL A 98 -15.07 20.74 6.65
N LEU A 99 -14.51 20.72 7.86
CA LEU A 99 -14.02 21.94 8.52
C LEU A 99 -12.50 22.11 8.36
N PRO A 100 -11.98 23.05 7.55
CA PRO A 100 -10.54 23.23 7.39
C PRO A 100 -9.90 23.73 8.69
N VAL A 101 -8.98 22.95 9.25
CA VAL A 101 -8.37 23.22 10.57
C VAL A 101 -6.96 23.78 10.43
N PHE A 102 -6.12 23.17 9.59
CA PHE A 102 -4.76 23.62 9.39
C PHE A 102 -4.27 23.36 7.96
N PRO A 103 -3.53 24.30 7.36
CA PRO A 103 -2.90 24.10 6.06
C PRO A 103 -1.66 23.20 6.20
N GLY A 104 -1.48 22.30 5.25
CA GLY A 104 -0.35 21.37 5.27
C GLY A 104 -0.15 20.62 3.97
N PRO A 105 0.97 19.89 3.85
CA PRO A 105 1.22 19.03 2.72
C PRO A 105 0.28 17.81 2.73
N GLN A 106 -0.41 17.59 1.62
CA GLN A 106 -1.22 16.40 1.36
C GLN A 106 -0.60 15.58 0.22
N VAL A 107 -0.80 14.27 0.28
CA VAL A 107 -0.22 13.30 -0.64
C VAL A 107 -1.31 12.52 -1.35
N PHE A 108 -1.17 12.37 -2.67
CA PHE A 108 -2.20 11.80 -3.54
C PHE A 108 -1.62 10.74 -4.46
N CYS A 109 -2.41 9.69 -4.75
CA CYS A 109 -2.10 8.72 -5.81
C CYS A 109 -2.42 9.30 -7.19
N ASP A 110 -2.05 8.55 -8.22
CA ASP A 110 -2.28 8.86 -9.63
C ASP A 110 -3.75 9.14 -9.96
N GLU A 111 -4.69 8.42 -9.33
CA GLU A 111 -6.13 8.64 -9.50
C GLU A 111 -6.67 9.88 -8.77
N HIS A 112 -6.07 10.25 -7.64
CA HIS A 112 -6.61 11.30 -6.76
C HIS A 112 -5.85 12.63 -6.83
N GLN A 113 -4.84 12.75 -7.70
CA GLN A 113 -4.06 13.98 -7.85
C GLN A 113 -4.76 15.08 -8.67
N ASN A 114 -5.77 14.71 -9.47
CA ASN A 114 -6.47 15.61 -10.39
C ASN A 114 -7.63 16.34 -9.73
#